data_AF-A0A5Q0H8D5-F1
#
_entry.id   AF-A0A5Q0H8D5-F1
#
_cell.length_a   1.000
_cell.length_b   1.000
_cell.length_c   1.000
_cell.angle_alpha   90.00
_cell.angle_beta   90.00
_cell.angle_gamma   90.00
#
_symmetry.space_group_name_H-M   'P 1'
#
loop_
_entity.id
_entity.type
_entity.pdbx_description
1 polymer ?
#
loop_
_entity_poly.entity_id
_entity_poly.type
_entity_poly.pdbx_seq_one_letter_code
_entity_poly.pdbx_strand_id
1 'polypeptide(L)' 'MTPRQQQARERIRLRAGERFARDEKTAVVAAELRVGVRQVEKRRRSRREGRSVTTEPKL' A
#
# COMPACT_ATOMS: atom_id res chain seq x y z
N MET A 1 -1.86 20.84 -1.39
CA MET A 1 -1.65 19.91 -0.27
C MET A 1 -0.48 20.42 0.56
N THR A 2 -0.62 20.57 1.88
CA THR A 2 0.50 21.11 2.70
C THR A 2 1.58 20.04 2.91
N PRO A 3 2.86 20.41 3.20
CA PRO A 3 3.92 19.45 3.46
C PRO A 3 3.58 18.45 4.56
N ARG A 4 2.90 18.91 5.62
CA ARG A 4 2.44 18.06 6.74
C ARG A 4 1.41 17.03 6.30
N GLN A 5 0.49 17.40 5.41
CA GLN A 5 -0.49 16.46 4.84
C GLN A 5 0.17 15.42 3.94
N GLN A 6 1.20 15.81 3.17
CA GLN A 6 1.97 14.87 2.37
C GLN A 6 2.70 13.86 3.24
N GLN A 7 3.44 14.32 4.26
CA GLN A 7 4.14 13.44 5.21
C GLN A 7 3.19 12.47 5.93
N ALA A 8 2.01 12.93 6.33
CA ALA A 8 1.00 12.06 6.94
C ALA A 8 0.54 10.95 5.98
N ARG A 9 0.31 11.28 4.70
CA ARG A 9 -0.07 10.30 3.68
C ARG A 9 1.07 9.33 3.36
N GLU A 10 2.30 9.82 3.32
CA GLU A 10 3.52 9.04 3.10
C GLU A 10 3.64 7.96 4.19
N ARG A 11 3.51 8.34 5.46
CA ARG A 11 3.55 7.40 6.60
C ARG A 11 2.47 6.32 6.50
N ILE A 12 1.24 6.70 6.10
CA ILE A 12 0.15 5.73 5.91
C ILE A 12 0.46 4.79 4.73
N ARG A 13 1.05 5.30 3.63
CA ARG A 13 1.45 4.49 2.47
C ARG A 13 2.51 3.46 2.86
N LEU A 14 3.53 3.85 3.61
CA LEU A 14 4.61 2.98 4.07
C LEU A 14 4.10 1.88 5.00
N ARG A 15 3.30 2.24 6.02
CA ARG A 15 2.68 1.26 6.94
C ARG A 15 1.78 0.26 6.24
N ALA A 16 0.97 0.71 5.28
CA ALA A 16 0.17 -0.19 4.45
C ALA A 16 1.07 -1.14 3.64
N GLY A 17 2.20 -0.62 3.15
CA GLY A 17 3.19 -1.38 2.42
C GLY A 17 3.80 -2.52 3.24
N GLU A 18 4.31 -2.25 4.43
CA GLU A 18 4.91 -3.26 5.30
C GLU A 18 3.93 -4.40 5.61
N ARG A 19 2.67 -4.06 5.90
CA ARG A 19 1.61 -5.04 6.18
C ARG A 19 1.24 -5.90 4.99
N PHE A 20 1.18 -5.30 3.79
CA PHE A 20 0.95 -6.08 2.57
C PHE A 20 2.09 -7.06 2.27
N ALA A 21 3.33 -6.77 2.69
CA ALA A 21 4.46 -7.69 2.53
C ALA A 21 4.38 -8.87 3.50
N ARG A 22 3.73 -8.69 4.65
CA ARG A 22 3.44 -9.74 5.65
C ARG A 22 2.17 -10.55 5.36
N ASP A 23 1.55 -10.33 4.21
CA ASP A 23 0.28 -10.93 3.80
C ASP A 23 -0.87 -10.77 4.81
N GLU A 24 -0.84 -9.70 5.62
CA GLU A 24 -1.91 -9.40 6.59
C GLU A 24 -3.28 -9.25 5.89
N LYS A 25 -4.34 -9.72 6.57
CA LYS A 25 -5.73 -9.67 6.06
C LYS A 25 -6.16 -8.22 5.80
N THR A 26 -6.77 -7.97 4.64
CA THR A 26 -7.25 -6.65 4.21
C THR A 26 -8.12 -5.94 5.27
N ALA A 27 -8.99 -6.68 5.97
CA ALA A 27 -9.85 -6.12 7.01
C ALA A 27 -9.08 -5.58 8.22
N VAL A 28 -7.99 -6.25 8.61
CA VAL A 28 -7.10 -5.81 9.72
C VAL A 28 -6.39 -4.52 9.33
N VAL A 29 -5.82 -4.48 8.12
CA VAL A 29 -5.16 -3.28 7.59
C VAL A 29 -6.13 -2.11 7.47
N ALA A 30 -7.37 -2.35 7.07
CA ALA A 30 -8.42 -1.33 6.96
C ALA A 30 -8.79 -0.73 8.32
N ALA A 31 -9.01 -1.58 9.33
CA ALA A 31 -9.35 -1.17 10.68
C ALA A 31 -8.22 -0.32 11.30
N GLU A 32 -6.98 -0.78 11.18
CA GLU A 32 -5.83 -0.09 11.76
C GLU A 32 -5.50 1.25 11.11
N LEU A 33 -5.63 1.32 9.78
CA LEU A 33 -5.41 2.56 9.03
C LEU A 33 -6.64 3.49 9.04
N ARG A 34 -7.77 3.03 9.59
CA ARG A 34 -9.07 3.72 9.61
C ARG A 34 -9.52 4.14 8.21
N VAL A 35 -9.38 3.22 7.25
CA VAL A 35 -9.82 3.41 5.86
C VAL A 35 -10.76 2.28 5.45
N GLY A 36 -11.54 2.49 4.39
CA GLY A 36 -12.44 1.45 3.87
C GLY A 36 -11.70 0.26 3.26
N VAL A 37 -12.26 -0.94 3.41
CA VAL A 37 -11.70 -2.20 2.87
C VAL A 37 -11.44 -2.11 1.36
N ARG A 38 -12.41 -1.59 0.58
CA ARG A 38 -12.28 -1.38 -0.87
C ARG A 38 -11.05 -0.53 -1.26
N GLN A 39 -10.68 0.47 -0.45
CA GLN A 39 -9.50 1.30 -0.69
C GLN A 39 -8.20 0.50 -0.49
N VAL A 40 -8.17 -0.36 0.52
CA VAL A 40 -7.04 -1.26 0.80
C VAL A 40 -6.89 -2.29 -0.32
N GLU A 41 -7.99 -2.89 -0.79
CA GLU A 41 -7.98 -3.83 -1.91
C GLU A 41 -7.44 -3.20 -3.20
N LYS A 42 -7.89 -1.98 -3.53
CA LYS A 42 -7.39 -1.23 -4.69
C LYS A 42 -5.89 -0.98 -4.59
N ARG A 43 -5.39 -0.58 -3.41
CA ARG A 43 -3.96 -0.41 -3.16
C ARG A 43 -3.18 -1.72 -3.29
N ARG A 44 -3.72 -2.82 -2.79
CA ARG A 44 -3.09 -4.14 -2.86
C ARG A 44 -2.95 -4.62 -4.30
N ARG A 45 -4.00 -4.40 -5.11
CA ARG A 45 -4.02 -4.69 -6.55
C ARG A 45 -3.00 -3.85 -7.31
N SER A 46 -3.03 -2.53 -7.14
CA SER A 46 -2.06 -1.62 -7.78
C SER A 46 -0.60 -1.94 -7.40
N ARG A 47 -0.33 -2.42 -6.19
CA ARG A 47 1.01 -2.90 -5.80
C ARG A 47 1.39 -4.25 -6.44
N ARG A 48 0.44 -5.14 -6.72
CA ARG A 48 0.70 -6.38 -7.48
C ARG A 48 0.96 -6.05 -8.95
N GLU A 49 0.15 -5.17 -9.54
CA GLU A 49 0.30 -4.68 -10.92
C GLU A 49 1.58 -3.84 -11.12
N GLY A 50 1.98 -3.04 -10.14
CA GLY A 50 3.25 -2.30 -10.16
C GLY A 50 4.48 -3.18 -9.91
N ARG A 51 4.31 -4.44 -9.49
CA ARG A 51 5.39 -5.45 -9.43
C ARG A 51 5.53 -6.24 -10.74
N SER A 52 4.58 -6.12 -11.67
CA SER A 52 4.66 -6.73 -13.00
C SER A 52 5.29 -5.83 -14.07
N VAL A 53 5.99 -4.76 -13.68
CA VAL A 53 6.94 -4.08 -14.57
C VAL A 53 8.37 -4.34 -14.05
N THR A 54 9.16 -4.98 -14.92
CA THR A 54 10.58 -5.32 -14.78
C THR A 54 10.90 -6.64 -14.05
N THR A 55 10.54 -7.75 -14.70
CA THR A 55 11.52 -8.82 -14.93
C THR A 55 12.20 -8.56 -16.27
N GLU A 56 13.33 -7.87 -16.25
CA GLU A 56 14.41 -8.10 -17.21
C GLU A 56 15.74 -8.01 -16.43
N PRO A 57 16.48 -9.12 -16.26
CA PRO A 57 17.88 -9.04 -15.94
C PRO A 57 18.61 -8.62 -17.23
N LYS A 58 19.23 -7.44 -17.21
CA LYS A 58 20.19 -7.03 -18.23
C LYS A 58 21.42 -7.95 -18.09
N LEU A 59 21.54 -8.95 -18.95
CA LEU A 59 22.80 -9.60 -19.29
C LEU A 59 23.55 -8.73 -20.30
#